data_AF-Q2RVG3-F1
#
_entry.id   AF-Q2RVG3-F1
#
_cell.length_a   1.000
_cell.length_b   1.000
_cell.length_c   1.000
_cell.angle_alpha   90.00
_cell.angle_beta   90.00
_cell.angle_gamma   90.00
#
_symmetry.space_group_name_H-M   'P 1'
#
loop_
_entity.id
_entity.type
_entity.pdbx_description
1 polymer ?
#
loop_
_entity_poly.entity_id
_entity_poly.type
_entity_poly.pdbx_seq_one_letter_code
_entity_poly.pdbx_strand_id
1 'polypeptide(L)'
;MTRKGRVVNVAALDNCVAELPRWRMMSKPPFPDPPNAPSPTPWVEITTRGHLRAAAAAVIAAARPLVAVTPAGSIDRLGPGWLAALSAGLCLPPALLTLVDCGGRAGWAQAALALGLDIVAPELAPAARPRLAALADQLGRRVLFHRPPALDLGPLADAEAACLRLLLPDGPG
;
A
#
# COMPACT_ATOMS: atom_id res chain seq x y z
N MET A 1 28.10 21.20 -2.61
CA MET A 1 26.97 21.36 -1.67
C MET A 1 26.40 19.98 -1.37
N THR A 2 26.84 19.37 -0.28
CA THR A 2 26.57 17.97 0.06
C THR A 2 25.24 17.87 0.80
N ARG A 3 24.19 17.29 0.18
CA ARG A 3 22.97 16.91 0.91
C ARG A 3 23.36 15.81 1.90
N LYS A 4 23.46 16.14 3.19
CA LYS A 4 23.52 15.16 4.28
C LYS A 4 22.27 14.28 4.16
N GLY A 5 22.45 13.02 3.77
CA GLY A 5 21.40 12.02 3.81
C GLY A 5 20.86 11.94 5.22
N ARG A 6 19.56 12.22 5.38
CA ARG A 6 18.86 12.05 6.65
C ARG A 6 18.81 10.55 6.90
N VAL A 7 19.66 10.06 7.81
CA VAL A 7 19.54 8.68 8.33
C VAL A 7 18.21 8.63 9.06
N VAL A 8 17.19 8.04 8.44
CA VAL A 8 15.89 7.88 9.08
C VAL A 8 15.95 6.63 9.93
N ASN A 9 15.63 6.77 11.21
CA ASN A 9 15.66 5.68 12.17
C ASN A 9 14.50 4.71 11.86
N VAL A 10 14.79 3.61 11.16
CA VAL A 10 13.84 2.54 10.81
C VAL A 10 13.22 1.88 12.07
N ALA A 11 13.89 1.98 13.24
CA ALA A 11 13.35 1.50 14.51
C ALA A 11 12.11 2.30 14.98
N ALA A 12 11.87 3.49 14.43
CA ALA A 12 10.67 4.28 14.72
C ALA A 12 9.38 3.68 14.12
N LEU A 13 9.48 2.70 13.21
CA LEU A 13 8.30 2.06 12.61
C LEU A 13 7.51 1.18 13.59
N ASP A 14 8.13 0.66 14.66
CA ASP A 14 7.49 -0.29 15.59
C ASP A 14 6.83 0.33 16.82
N ASN A 15 7.02 1.63 17.07
CA ASN A 15 6.67 2.27 18.34
C ASN A 15 5.84 3.56 18.17
N CYS A 16 4.70 3.48 17.48
CA CYS A 16 3.67 4.53 17.57
C CYS A 16 2.53 4.10 18.47
N VAL A 17 2.20 4.95 19.44
CA VAL A 17 0.82 5.04 19.95
C VAL A 17 -0.04 5.38 18.74
N ALA A 18 -1.06 4.57 18.45
CA ALA A 18 -1.86 4.65 17.23
C ALA A 18 -2.70 5.93 17.17
N GLU A 19 -2.08 7.09 16.95
CA GLU A 19 -2.81 8.26 16.45
C GLU A 19 -3.06 8.05 14.97
N LEU A 20 -4.31 7.76 14.63
CA LEU A 20 -4.75 7.74 13.24
C LEU A 20 -4.40 9.09 12.60
N PRO A 21 -3.71 9.11 11.45
CA PRO A 21 -3.30 10.36 10.85
C PRO A 21 -4.54 11.21 10.54
N ARG A 22 -4.50 12.51 10.85
CA ARG A 22 -5.63 13.46 10.78
C ARG A 22 -6.45 13.42 9.48
N TRP A 23 -5.88 12.99 8.36
CA TRP A 23 -6.60 12.84 7.09
C TRP A 23 -7.62 11.70 7.10
N ARG A 24 -7.52 10.71 8.00
CA ARG A 24 -8.59 9.71 8.27
C ARG A 24 -9.85 10.33 8.89
N MET A 25 -9.78 11.58 9.36
CA MET A 25 -10.93 12.36 9.83
C MET A 25 -11.48 13.31 8.75
N MET A 26 -10.85 13.37 7.58
CA MET A 26 -11.31 14.15 6.43
C MET A 26 -12.05 13.22 5.46
N SER A 27 -13.19 13.65 4.94
CA SER A 27 -14.08 12.87 4.07
C SER A 27 -13.46 12.48 2.70
N LYS A 28 -12.26 12.96 2.39
CA LYS A 28 -11.50 12.60 1.19
C LYS A 28 -10.01 12.87 1.41
N PRO A 29 -9.11 11.86 1.37
CA PRO A 29 -7.68 12.13 1.42
C PRO A 29 -7.24 12.87 0.13
N PRO A 30 -6.36 13.88 0.23
CA PRO A 30 -5.78 14.51 -0.95
C PRO A 30 -4.75 13.54 -1.53
N PHE A 31 -5.19 12.61 -2.38
CA PHE A 31 -4.26 12.04 -3.35
C PHE A 31 -4.09 13.09 -4.43
N PRO A 32 -2.85 13.54 -4.71
CA PRO A 32 -2.64 14.52 -5.74
C PRO A 32 -2.80 13.83 -7.09
N ASP A 33 -3.55 14.44 -8.00
CA ASP A 33 -3.02 14.59 -9.35
C ASP A 33 -2.47 16.02 -9.41
N PRO A 34 -1.15 16.24 -9.23
CA PRO A 34 -0.56 17.55 -9.44
C PRO A 34 -0.15 17.72 -10.92
N PRO A 35 -0.15 18.96 -11.44
CA PRO A 35 -0.15 19.31 -12.87
C PRO A 35 1.16 19.07 -13.65
N ASN A 36 1.97 18.09 -13.26
CA ASN A 36 3.20 17.66 -13.95
C ASN A 36 3.49 16.20 -13.55
N ALA A 37 3.04 15.21 -14.32
CA ALA A 37 3.05 13.80 -13.90
C ALA A 37 4.46 13.16 -13.99
N PRO A 38 5.10 12.77 -12.86
CA PRO A 38 6.26 11.88 -12.90
C PRO A 38 5.81 10.45 -13.23
N SER A 39 6.76 9.56 -13.58
CA SER A 39 6.58 8.12 -13.83
C SER A 39 5.47 7.47 -12.96
N PRO A 40 4.71 6.48 -13.48
CA PRO A 40 3.65 5.83 -12.72
C PRO A 40 4.14 5.38 -11.34
N THR A 41 3.33 5.64 -10.30
CA THR A 41 3.67 5.23 -8.92
C THR A 41 3.98 3.73 -8.92
N PRO A 42 5.14 3.28 -8.42
CA PRO A 42 5.52 1.87 -8.45
C PRO A 42 4.75 1.03 -7.43
N TRP A 43 4.71 -0.28 -7.68
CA TRP A 43 3.92 -1.26 -6.93
C TRP A 43 4.81 -2.43 -6.50
N VAL A 44 4.63 -2.92 -5.28
CA VAL A 44 5.34 -4.10 -4.74
C VAL A 44 4.35 -5.07 -4.13
N GLU A 45 4.60 -6.37 -4.26
CA GLU A 45 3.82 -7.39 -3.56
C GLU A 45 4.42 -7.69 -2.19
N ILE A 46 3.56 -7.70 -1.18
CA ILE A 46 3.92 -7.97 0.21
C ILE A 46 3.15 -9.19 0.72
N THR A 47 3.85 -10.09 1.39
CA THR A 47 3.27 -11.30 1.98
C THR A 47 3.67 -11.47 3.44
N THR A 48 4.63 -10.67 3.92
CA THR A 48 5.16 -10.70 5.28
C THR A 48 5.19 -9.30 5.88
N ARG A 49 5.27 -9.22 7.22
CA ARG A 49 5.49 -7.95 7.94
C ARG A 49 6.83 -7.31 7.54
N GLY A 50 7.85 -8.13 7.27
CA GLY A 50 9.16 -7.67 6.82
C GLY A 50 9.09 -6.91 5.49
N HIS A 51 8.32 -7.42 4.52
CA HIS A 51 8.12 -6.73 3.23
C HIS A 51 7.43 -5.37 3.41
N LEU A 52 6.40 -5.30 4.27
CA LEU A 52 5.70 -4.05 4.55
C LEU A 52 6.63 -3.01 5.22
N ARG A 53 7.51 -3.46 6.13
CA ARG A 53 8.52 -2.59 6.76
C ARG A 53 9.57 -2.11 5.77
N ALA A 54 10.07 -3.00 4.91
CA ALA A 54 11.02 -2.66 3.85
C ALA A 54 10.44 -1.61 2.89
N ALA A 55 9.17 -1.79 2.47
CA ALA A 55 8.46 -0.82 1.66
C ALA A 55 8.33 0.55 2.36
N ALA A 56 7.98 0.57 3.65
CA ALA A 56 7.87 1.79 4.44
C ALA A 56 9.23 2.52 4.58
N ALA A 57 10.30 1.78 4.88
CA ALA A 57 11.65 2.33 4.97
C ALA A 57 12.09 2.96 3.64
N ALA A 58 11.86 2.26 2.52
CA ALA A 58 12.20 2.76 1.19
C ALA A 58 11.42 4.03 0.81
N VAL A 59 10.12 4.09 1.09
CA VAL A 59 9.30 5.30 0.87
C VAL A 59 9.83 6.49 1.66
N ILE A 60 10.18 6.28 2.92
CA ILE A 60 10.73 7.32 3.79
C ILE A 60 12.08 7.83 3.26
N ALA A 61 12.98 6.92 2.87
CA ALA A 61 14.31 7.25 2.39
C ALA A 61 14.29 7.93 1.02
N ALA A 62 13.46 7.45 0.09
CA ALA A 62 13.33 8.02 -1.25
C ALA A 62 12.43 9.26 -1.30
N ALA A 63 11.59 9.49 -0.27
CA ALA A 63 10.53 10.50 -0.26
C ALA A 63 9.62 10.43 -1.50
N ARG A 64 9.33 9.22 -1.98
CA ARG A 64 8.50 8.94 -3.16
C ARG A 64 7.38 7.95 -2.81
N PRO A 65 6.19 8.09 -3.43
CA PRO A 65 5.07 7.21 -3.15
C PRO A 65 5.30 5.79 -3.67
N LEU A 66 4.72 4.80 -2.97
CA LEU A 66 4.75 3.38 -3.31
C LEU A 66 3.41 2.74 -2.95
N VAL A 67 2.97 1.76 -3.74
CA VAL A 67 1.81 0.92 -3.41
C VAL A 67 2.29 -0.46 -2.98
N ALA A 68 1.98 -0.87 -1.75
CA ALA A 68 2.18 -2.22 -1.26
C ALA A 68 0.89 -3.04 -1.42
N VAL A 69 0.96 -4.09 -2.22
CA VAL A 69 -0.15 -4.97 -2.56
C VAL A 69 -0.03 -6.28 -1.81
N THR A 70 -1.07 -6.69 -1.10
CA THR A 70 -1.19 -8.09 -0.67
C THR A 70 -1.84 -8.90 -1.79
N PRO A 71 -1.16 -9.91 -2.37
CA PRO A 71 -1.68 -10.66 -3.51
C PRO A 71 -2.83 -11.59 -3.11
N ALA A 72 -3.72 -11.91 -4.06
CA ALA A 72 -4.93 -12.70 -3.80
C ALA A 72 -4.65 -14.02 -3.09
N GLY A 73 -3.61 -14.75 -3.53
CA GLY A 73 -3.24 -16.03 -2.91
C GLY A 73 -2.84 -15.94 -1.42
N SER A 74 -2.41 -14.77 -0.93
CA SER A 74 -2.16 -14.55 0.50
C SER A 74 -3.48 -14.35 1.26
N ILE A 75 -4.41 -13.61 0.68
CA ILE A 75 -5.75 -13.42 1.24
C ILE A 75 -6.53 -14.72 1.22
N ASP A 76 -6.32 -15.57 0.20
CA ASP A 76 -6.94 -16.88 0.12
C ASP A 76 -6.65 -17.78 1.32
N ARG A 77 -5.43 -17.67 1.84
CA ARG A 77 -4.95 -18.49 2.95
C ARG A 77 -5.21 -17.87 4.32
N LEU A 78 -5.10 -16.54 4.42
CA LEU A 78 -5.04 -15.83 5.70
C LEU A 78 -6.26 -14.95 5.97
N GLY A 79 -7.11 -14.76 4.96
CA GLY A 79 -8.33 -13.97 5.02
C GLY A 79 -8.13 -12.45 4.84
N PRO A 80 -9.23 -11.70 4.66
CA PRO A 80 -9.20 -10.27 4.34
C PRO A 80 -8.68 -9.37 5.47
N GLY A 81 -8.63 -9.87 6.71
CA GLY A 81 -8.08 -9.15 7.86
C GLY A 81 -6.56 -9.21 7.98
N TRP A 82 -5.90 -10.02 7.17
CA TRP A 82 -4.46 -10.24 7.26
C TRP A 82 -3.64 -8.96 7.14
N LEU A 83 -3.92 -8.11 6.14
CA LEU A 83 -3.16 -6.87 5.95
C LEU A 83 -3.37 -5.88 7.11
N ALA A 84 -4.58 -5.82 7.66
CA ALA A 84 -4.86 -4.99 8.84
C ALA A 84 -4.06 -5.49 10.05
N ALA A 85 -3.97 -6.81 10.24
CA ALA A 85 -3.14 -7.41 11.29
C ALA A 85 -1.64 -7.17 11.06
N LEU A 86 -1.15 -7.29 9.81
CA LEU A 86 0.24 -7.00 9.46
C LEU A 86 0.63 -5.54 9.72
N SER A 87 -0.29 -4.61 9.44
CA SER A 87 -0.08 -3.17 9.61
C SER A 87 -0.23 -2.71 11.06
N ALA A 88 -0.84 -3.54 11.92
CA ALA A 88 -1.04 -3.19 13.32
C ALA A 88 0.30 -2.89 14.02
N GLY A 89 0.36 -1.75 14.72
CA GLY A 89 1.57 -1.29 15.39
C GLY A 89 2.69 -0.82 14.46
N LEU A 90 2.45 -0.68 13.15
CA LEU A 90 3.40 -0.03 12.23
C LEU A 90 3.02 1.43 11.97
N CYS A 91 4.02 2.32 12.01
CA CYS A 91 3.87 3.71 11.60
C CYS A 91 4.10 3.84 10.08
N LEU A 92 3.11 3.44 9.26
CA LEU A 92 3.26 3.52 7.81
C LEU A 92 3.31 5.00 7.34
N PRO A 93 4.27 5.39 6.50
CA PRO A 93 4.35 6.75 5.98
C PRO A 93 3.12 7.03 5.10
N PRO A 94 2.58 8.27 5.08
CA PRO A 94 1.39 8.60 4.28
C PRO A 94 1.54 8.36 2.77
N ALA A 95 2.77 8.34 2.27
CA ALA A 95 3.09 8.07 0.87
C ALA A 95 3.14 6.55 0.54
N LEU A 96 3.02 5.67 1.54
CA LEU A 96 2.87 4.24 1.34
C LEU A 96 1.39 3.88 1.39
N LEU A 97 0.85 3.53 0.22
CA LEU A 97 -0.51 3.03 0.09
C LEU A 97 -0.55 1.52 0.25
N THR A 98 -1.53 1.02 1.00
CA THR A 98 -1.78 -0.42 1.13
C THR A 98 -2.99 -0.83 0.32
N LEU A 99 -2.83 -1.89 -0.47
CA LEU A 99 -3.88 -2.46 -1.30
C LEU A 99 -4.04 -3.96 -1.00
N VAL A 100 -5.28 -4.43 -1.02
CA VAL A 100 -5.58 -5.87 -0.98
C VAL A 100 -6.16 -6.33 -2.31
N ASP A 101 -5.48 -7.26 -2.95
CA ASP A 101 -6.00 -8.00 -4.09
C ASP A 101 -6.95 -9.09 -3.56
N CYS A 102 -8.22 -8.97 -3.93
CA CYS A 102 -9.29 -9.83 -3.41
C CYS A 102 -9.64 -10.97 -4.39
N GLY A 103 -9.01 -11.01 -5.57
CA GLY A 103 -9.39 -11.92 -6.65
C GLY A 103 -10.90 -11.90 -6.93
N GLY A 104 -11.47 -13.04 -7.30
CA GLY A 104 -12.91 -13.18 -7.58
C GLY A 104 -13.86 -13.12 -6.36
N ARG A 105 -13.37 -12.79 -5.16
CA ARG A 105 -14.12 -12.93 -3.90
C ARG A 105 -14.71 -11.60 -3.46
N ALA A 106 -15.89 -11.24 -3.98
CA ALA A 106 -16.58 -9.99 -3.63
C ALA A 106 -16.75 -9.76 -2.12
N GLY A 107 -17.05 -10.83 -1.36
CA GLY A 107 -17.19 -10.75 0.10
C GLY A 107 -15.90 -10.34 0.81
N TRP A 108 -14.73 -10.65 0.25
CA TRP A 108 -13.44 -10.23 0.81
C TRP A 108 -13.14 -8.77 0.55
N ALA A 109 -13.49 -8.27 -0.64
CA ALA A 109 -13.40 -6.84 -0.91
C ALA A 109 -14.27 -6.04 0.06
N GLN A 110 -15.51 -6.48 0.30
CA GLN A 110 -16.39 -5.85 1.27
C GLN A 110 -15.83 -5.91 2.70
N ALA A 111 -15.34 -7.07 3.14
CA ALA A 111 -14.73 -7.22 4.46
C ALA A 111 -13.48 -6.33 4.63
N ALA A 112 -12.61 -6.28 3.62
CA ALA A 112 -11.41 -5.44 3.61
C ALA A 112 -11.76 -3.95 3.74
N LEU A 113 -12.78 -3.48 3.00
CA LEU A 113 -13.29 -2.11 3.11
C LEU A 113 -13.85 -1.82 4.52
N ALA A 114 -14.62 -2.75 5.08
CA ALA A 114 -15.18 -2.62 6.44
C ALA A 114 -14.10 -2.57 7.53
N LEU A 115 -12.96 -3.24 7.30
CA LEU A 115 -11.78 -3.19 8.18
C LEU A 115 -10.95 -1.91 8.00
N GLY A 116 -11.39 -0.99 7.15
CA GLY A 116 -10.77 0.32 6.96
C GLY A 116 -9.51 0.31 6.10
N LEU A 117 -9.34 -0.71 5.24
CA LEU A 117 -8.29 -0.72 4.23
C LEU A 117 -8.61 0.29 3.12
N ASP A 118 -7.59 1.01 2.67
CA ASP A 118 -7.75 2.17 1.79
C ASP A 118 -8.17 1.79 0.37
N ILE A 119 -7.62 0.68 -0.14
CA ILE A 119 -7.80 0.26 -1.53
C ILE A 119 -7.98 -1.26 -1.62
N VAL A 120 -8.98 -1.70 -2.38
CA VAL A 120 -9.18 -3.11 -2.74
C VAL A 120 -9.16 -3.29 -4.26
N ALA A 121 -8.63 -4.42 -4.74
CA ALA A 121 -8.65 -4.78 -6.15
C ALA A 121 -9.32 -6.15 -6.36
N PRO A 122 -10.62 -6.19 -6.66
CA PRO A 122 -11.33 -7.44 -6.91
C PRO A 122 -11.57 -7.70 -8.40
N GLU A 123 -11.52 -8.97 -8.78
CA GLU A 123 -11.88 -9.47 -10.11
C GLU A 123 -13.38 -9.75 -10.16
N LEU A 124 -14.18 -8.68 -10.30
CA LEU A 124 -15.63 -8.77 -10.37
C LEU A 124 -16.16 -8.71 -11.80
N ALA A 125 -17.22 -9.48 -12.04
CA ALA A 125 -18.07 -9.31 -13.21
C ALA A 125 -18.58 -7.86 -13.31
N PRO A 126 -18.69 -7.27 -14.53
CA PRO A 126 -19.07 -5.87 -14.71
C PRO A 126 -20.33 -5.45 -13.96
N ALA A 127 -21.34 -6.33 -13.89
CA ALA A 127 -22.60 -6.08 -13.19
C ALA A 127 -22.45 -5.84 -11.67
N ALA A 128 -21.43 -6.43 -11.03
CA ALA A 128 -21.20 -6.30 -9.58
C ALA A 128 -20.33 -5.09 -9.21
N ARG A 129 -19.60 -4.51 -10.17
CA ARG A 129 -18.66 -3.40 -9.94
C ARG A 129 -19.31 -2.13 -9.38
N PRO A 130 -20.46 -1.64 -9.89
CA PRO A 130 -21.05 -0.39 -9.41
C PRO A 130 -21.46 -0.45 -7.94
N ARG A 131 -21.97 -1.62 -7.49
CA ARG A 131 -22.40 -1.80 -6.10
C ARG A 131 -21.23 -1.74 -5.13
N LEU A 132 -20.11 -2.38 -5.47
CA LEU A 132 -18.92 -2.33 -4.63
C LEU A 132 -18.27 -0.94 -4.66
N ALA A 133 -18.24 -0.27 -5.82
CA ALA A 133 -17.74 1.09 -5.93
C ALA A 133 -18.56 2.06 -5.06
N ALA A 134 -19.90 1.99 -5.11
CA ALA A 134 -20.77 2.81 -4.27
C ALA A 134 -20.54 2.57 -2.76
N LEU A 135 -20.31 1.32 -2.35
CA LEU A 135 -19.94 1.01 -0.96
C LEU A 135 -18.60 1.64 -0.57
N ALA A 136 -17.59 1.51 -1.43
CA ALA A 136 -16.28 2.10 -1.17
C ALA A 136 -16.38 3.64 -1.07
N ASP A 137 -17.13 4.28 -1.97
CA ASP A 137 -17.38 5.73 -1.93
C ASP A 137 -18.04 6.16 -0.62
N GLN A 138 -19.08 5.44 -0.16
CA GLN A 138 -19.73 5.68 1.13
C GLN A 138 -18.76 5.60 2.32
N LEU A 139 -17.75 4.73 2.22
CA LEU A 139 -16.73 4.52 3.24
C LEU A 139 -15.50 5.42 3.06
N GLY A 140 -15.46 6.27 2.03
CA GLY A 140 -14.30 7.09 1.67
C GLY A 140 -13.08 6.28 1.20
N ARG A 141 -13.31 5.09 0.65
CA ARG A 141 -12.30 4.11 0.21
C ARG A 141 -12.35 3.93 -1.31
N ARG A 142 -11.44 3.11 -1.85
CA ARG A 142 -11.29 2.95 -3.30
C ARG A 142 -11.36 1.48 -3.75
N VAL A 143 -11.91 1.28 -4.93
CA VAL A 143 -11.88 0.01 -5.66
C VAL A 143 -11.09 0.20 -6.94
N LEU A 144 -10.12 -0.67 -7.19
CA LEU A 144 -9.36 -0.72 -8.45
C LEU A 144 -9.71 -2.00 -9.20
N PHE A 145 -10.36 -1.86 -10.36
CA PHE A 145 -10.74 -3.01 -11.19
C PHE A 145 -9.62 -3.46 -12.15
N HIS A 146 -8.53 -2.70 -12.23
CA HIS A 146 -7.33 -3.04 -12.97
C HIS A 146 -6.10 -2.72 -12.14
N ARG A 147 -5.28 -3.74 -11.89
CA ARG A 147 -4.06 -3.66 -11.10
C ARG A 147 -2.85 -3.53 -12.03
N PRO A 148 -1.99 -2.51 -11.87
CA PRO A 148 -0.68 -2.51 -12.49
C PRO A 148 0.18 -3.71 -12.06
N PRO A 149 1.18 -4.10 -12.86
CA PRO A 149 2.21 -5.04 -12.43
C PRO A 149 2.91 -4.54 -11.16
N ALA A 150 3.23 -5.46 -10.26
CA ALA A 150 3.91 -5.18 -9.00
C ALA A 150 5.17 -6.05 -8.91
N LEU A 151 6.23 -5.50 -8.32
CA LEU A 151 7.45 -6.26 -8.05
C LEU A 151 7.20 -7.23 -6.89
N ASP A 152 7.33 -8.53 -7.14
CA ASP A 152 7.25 -9.54 -6.09
C ASP A 152 8.51 -9.51 -5.20
N LEU A 153 8.31 -9.27 -3.90
CA LEU A 153 9.39 -9.26 -2.91
C LEU A 153 9.68 -10.65 -2.34
N GLY A 154 8.78 -11.62 -2.49
CA GLY A 154 8.93 -13.00 -2.01
C GLY A 154 10.24 -13.70 -2.40
N PRO A 155 10.70 -13.60 -3.66
CA PRO A 155 11.95 -14.26 -4.09
C PRO A 155 13.21 -13.44 -3.78
N LEU A 156 13.10 -12.23 -3.24
CA LEU A 156 14.22 -11.31 -3.10
C LEU A 156 14.87 -11.44 -1.72
N ALA A 157 16.21 -11.54 -1.70
CA ALA A 157 16.97 -11.61 -0.45
C ALA A 157 16.97 -10.30 0.35
N ASP A 158 16.93 -9.16 -0.35
CA ASP A 158 16.91 -7.82 0.25
C ASP A 158 15.74 -7.01 -0.33
N ALA A 159 14.61 -7.05 0.39
CA ALA A 159 13.39 -6.35 0.01
C ALA A 159 13.55 -4.83 0.08
N GLU A 160 14.33 -4.29 1.03
CA GLU A 160 14.48 -2.85 1.21
C GLU A 160 15.28 -2.24 0.06
N ALA A 161 16.42 -2.86 -0.28
CA ALA A 161 17.22 -2.43 -1.43
C ALA A 161 16.46 -2.54 -2.75
N ALA A 162 15.62 -3.56 -2.90
CA ALA A 162 14.76 -3.71 -4.07
C ALA A 162 13.72 -2.59 -4.19
N CYS A 163 13.02 -2.27 -3.09
CA CYS A 163 12.08 -1.15 -3.04
C CYS A 163 12.78 0.19 -3.31
N LEU A 164 13.97 0.41 -2.75
CA LEU A 164 14.75 1.63 -2.97
C LEU A 164 15.14 1.79 -4.44
N ARG A 165 15.64 0.73 -5.08
CA ARG A 165 16.02 0.77 -6.50
C ARG A 165 14.83 1.05 -7.41
N LEU A 166 13.67 0.49 -7.07
CA LEU A 166 12.42 0.76 -7.78
C LEU A 166 11.99 2.23 -7.66
N LEU A 167 12.22 2.85 -6.49
CA LEU A 167 11.92 4.26 -6.24
C LEU A 167 13.01 5.20 -6.72
N LEU A 168 14.25 4.76 -6.90
CA LEU A 168 15.40 5.57 -7.29
C LEU A 168 16.16 4.89 -8.44
N PRO A 169 15.56 4.79 -9.64
CA PRO A 169 16.16 4.06 -10.76
C PRO A 169 17.48 4.66 -11.26
N ASP A 170 17.75 5.94 -10.97
CA ASP A 170 18.93 6.69 -11.44
C ASP A 170 20.05 6.85 -10.37
N GLY A 171 20.02 6.06 -9.29
CA GLY A 171 21.10 6.07 -8.29
C GLY A 171 22.40 5.45 -8.82
N PRO A 172 23.60 5.94 -8.43
CA PRO A 172 24.86 5.37 -8.92
C PRO A 172 24.97 3.92 -8.45
N GLY A 173 25.12 3.01 -9.40
CA GLY A 173 25.51 1.63 -9.13
C GLY A 173 26.91 1.51 -8.54
#